data_AF-A0AAD8CAG0-F1
#
_entry.id   AF-A0AAD8CAG0-F1
#
_cell.length_a   1.000
_cell.length_b   1.000
_cell.length_c   1.000
_cell.angle_alpha   90.00
_cell.angle_beta   90.00
_cell.angle_gamma   90.00
#
_symmetry.space_group_name_H-M   'P 1'
#
loop_
_entity.id
_entity.type
_entity.pdbx_description
1 polymer ?
#
loop_
_entity_poly.entity_id
_entity_poly.type
_entity_poly.pdbx_seq_one_letter_code
_entity_poly.pdbx_strand_id
1 'polypeptide(L)' 'WIGANDINKESNFIWSSDNSSFLNSTWMLSQPDDNGNNEDCVEIRTDRESKYTNDNKCTARSHHLCQI' A
#
# COMPACT_ATOMS: atom_id res chain seq x y z
N TRP A 1 3.92 -5.66 -3.87
CA TRP A 1 4.48 -4.67 -2.92
C TRP A 1 5.13 -3.51 -3.65
N ILE A 2 4.84 -2.31 -3.15
CA ILE A 2 5.61 -1.09 -3.38
C ILE A 2 6.11 -0.58 -2.02
N GLY A 3 7.00 0.42 -2.02
CA GLY A 3 7.61 0.92 -0.79
C GLY A 3 6.70 1.76 0.13
N ALA A 4 5.43 1.95 -0.23
CA ALA A 4 4.48 2.71 0.57
C ALA A 4 3.90 1.87 1.72
N ASN A 5 3.74 2.48 2.90
CA ASN A 5 3.24 1.83 4.12
C ASN A 5 2.76 2.88 5.13
N ASP A 6 1.98 2.47 6.12
CA ASP A 6 1.54 3.27 7.26
C ASP A 6 1.80 2.58 8.62
N ILE A 7 2.74 1.62 8.65
CA ILE A 7 3.18 0.82 9.82
C ILE A 7 3.35 1.64 11.11
N ASN A 8 3.82 2.88 11.00
CA ASN A 8 4.09 3.74 12.16
C ASN A 8 2.85 4.49 12.67
N LYS A 9 1.88 4.76 11.79
CA LYS A 9 0.69 5.55 12.09
C LYS A 9 -0.39 5.24 11.06
N GLU A 10 -1.41 4.52 11.51
CA GLU A 10 -2.61 4.18 10.74
C GLU A 10 -3.17 5.37 9.96
N SER A 11 -3.53 5.11 8.70
CA SER A 11 -4.06 6.08 7.73
C SER A 11 -3.08 7.19 7.31
N ASN A 12 -1.80 7.07 7.67
CA ASN A 12 -0.74 8.00 7.24
C ASN A 12 0.34 7.28 6.44
N PHE A 13 0.03 7.02 5.17
CA PHE A 13 0.92 6.34 4.23
C PHE A 13 2.11 7.21 3.81
N ILE A 14 3.30 6.64 3.96
CA ILE A 14 4.59 7.23 3.56
C ILE A 14 5.40 6.26 2.72
N TRP A 15 6.29 6.80 1.90
CA TRP A 15 7.30 6.01 1.20
C TRP A 15 8.46 5.67 2.13
N SER A 16 8.86 4.40 2.16
CA SER A 16 10.00 3.93 2.97
C SER A 16 11.35 4.51 2.53
N SER A 17 11.45 5.01 1.30
CA SER A 17 12.69 5.54 0.73
C SER A 17 13.10 6.89 1.33
N ASP A 18 12.14 7.78 1.54
CA ASP A 18 12.40 9.18 1.89
C ASP A 18 11.39 9.78 2.88
N ASN A 19 10.48 8.97 3.43
CA ASN A 19 9.37 9.39 4.30
C ASN A 19 8.43 10.43 3.67
N SER A 20 8.46 10.62 2.35
CA SER A 20 7.51 11.48 1.66
C SER A 20 6.10 10.89 1.73
N SER A 21 5.09 11.76 1.76
CA SER A 21 3.69 11.33 1.79
C SER A 21 3.31 10.59 0.51
N PHE A 22 2.59 9.47 0.66
CA PHE A 22 2.03 8.72 -0.47
C PHE A 22 0.78 9.42 -1.01
N LEU A 23 0.99 10.53 -1.74
CA LEU A 23 -0.06 11.36 -2.33
C LEU A 23 -0.49 10.83 -3.71
N ASN A 24 -1.74 11.11 -4.12
CA ASN A 24 -2.32 10.69 -5.41
C ASN A 24 -2.37 9.17 -5.63
N SER A 25 -2.59 8.42 -4.55
CA SER A 25 -2.71 6.97 -4.59
C SER A 25 -3.87 6.51 -5.47
N THR A 26 -3.63 5.45 -6.24
CA THR A 26 -4.65 4.83 -7.11
C THR A 26 -5.35 3.70 -6.36
N TRP A 27 -5.91 4.02 -5.19
CA TRP A 27 -6.59 3.06 -4.32
C TRP A 27 -7.74 2.38 -5.03
N MET A 28 -7.80 1.06 -4.94
CA MET A 28 -8.96 0.30 -5.38
C MET A 28 -10.24 0.80 -4.69
N LEU A 29 -11.41 0.46 -5.27
CA LEU A 29 -12.67 0.82 -4.63
C LEU A 29 -12.72 0.23 -3.22
N SER A 30 -13.10 1.06 -2.25
CA SER A 30 -13.11 0.73 -0.82
C SER A 30 -11.74 0.45 -0.21
N GLN A 31 -10.68 1.05 -0.76
CA GLN A 31 -9.34 0.99 -0.18
C GLN A 31 -8.82 2.41 0.12
N PRO A 32 -7.95 2.59 1.12
CA PRO A 32 -7.51 1.57 2.07
C PRO A 32 -8.63 1.21 3.07
N ASP A 33 -8.69 -0.04 3.54
CA ASP A 33 -9.73 -0.49 4.50
C ASP A 33 -9.23 -1.10 5.80
N ASP A 34 -7.92 -1.20 5.99
CA ASP A 34 -7.27 -1.73 7.19
C ASP A 34 -7.95 -3.04 7.69
N ASN A 35 -8.12 -4.01 6.79
CA ASN A 35 -8.96 -5.17 7.07
C ASN A 35 -8.41 -6.02 8.24
N GLY A 36 -9.13 -5.97 9.35
CA GLY A 36 -8.74 -6.65 10.59
C GLY A 36 -7.74 -5.86 11.44
N ASN A 37 -7.59 -4.56 11.19
CA ASN A 37 -6.68 -3.63 11.89
C ASN A 37 -5.21 -4.09 11.84
N ASN A 38 -4.73 -4.46 10.65
CA ASN A 38 -3.41 -5.08 10.47
C ASN A 38 -2.90 -5.00 9.01
N GLU A 39 -3.32 -4.01 8.22
CA GLU A 39 -2.97 -3.95 6.79
C GLU A 39 -2.02 -2.80 6.45
N ASP A 40 -0.82 -2.79 7.02
CA ASP A 40 0.01 -1.58 6.98
C ASP A 40 0.88 -1.40 5.71
N CYS A 41 0.84 -2.32 4.74
CA CYS A 41 1.73 -2.32 3.57
C CYS A 41 0.96 -2.18 2.27
N VAL A 42 1.50 -1.43 1.30
CA VAL A 42 0.79 -1.21 0.03
C VAL A 42 1.21 -2.20 -1.06
N GLU A 43 0.24 -2.94 -1.61
CA GLU A 43 0.42 -3.76 -2.79
C GLU A 43 -0.18 -3.14 -4.05
N ILE A 44 0.28 -3.64 -5.21
CA ILE A 44 -0.33 -3.37 -6.51
C ILE A 44 -1.03 -4.66 -6.96
N ARG A 45 -2.32 -4.55 -7.23
CA ARG A 45 -3.21 -5.58 -7.75
C ARG A 45 -3.48 -5.35 -9.22
N THR A 46 -3.06 -6.29 -10.07
CA THR A 46 -3.20 -6.19 -11.53
C THR A 46 -4.45 -6.90 -12.07
N ASP A 47 -5.29 -7.45 -11.20
CA ASP A 47 -6.53 -8.16 -11.52
C ASP A 47 -7.76 -7.23 -11.59
N ARG A 48 -7.55 -5.92 -11.73
CA ARG A 48 -8.57 -4.87 -11.80
C ARG A 48 -8.22 -3.85 -12.89
N GLU A 49 -9.24 -3.35 -13.60
CA GLU A 49 -9.07 -2.50 -14.80
C GLU A 49 -8.79 -1.02 -14.50
N SER A 50 -9.18 -0.52 -13.32
CA SER A 50 -8.94 0.86 -12.92
C SER A 50 -8.70 0.92 -11.43
N LYS A 51 -7.60 1.58 -11.03
CA LYS A 51 -7.08 1.61 -9.66
C LYS A 51 -6.61 0.24 -9.17
N TYR A 52 -5.47 0.22 -8.52
CA TYR A 52 -4.69 -1.00 -8.34
C TYR A 52 -4.00 -1.08 -6.98
N THR A 53 -4.06 -0.07 -6.11
CA THR A 53 -3.43 -0.16 -4.79
C THR A 53 -4.40 -0.65 -3.72
N ASN A 54 -3.87 -1.49 -2.83
CA ASN A 54 -4.55 -2.08 -1.69
C ASN A 54 -3.59 -2.02 -0.50
N ASP A 55 -4.06 -1.62 0.66
CA ASP A 55 -3.33 -1.82 1.91
C ASP A 55 -3.55 -3.27 2.32
N ASN A 56 -2.49 -4.00 2.68
CA ASN A 56 -2.56 -5.42 2.95
C ASN A 56 -1.54 -5.78 4.02
N LYS A 57 -1.76 -6.90 4.71
CA LYS A 57 -0.85 -7.44 5.72
C LYS A 57 0.55 -7.56 5.14
N CYS A 58 1.50 -6.86 5.75
CA CYS A 58 2.91 -6.86 5.32
C CYS A 58 3.53 -8.27 5.19
N THR A 59 2.99 -9.26 5.91
CA THR A 59 3.44 -10.65 5.86
C THR A 59 2.95 -11.43 4.63
N ALA A 60 2.05 -10.88 3.83
CA ALA A 60 1.53 -11.54 2.64
C ALA A 60 2.64 -11.71 1.58
N ARG A 61 2.62 -12.85 0.88
CA ARG A 61 3.58 -13.11 -0.19
C ARG A 61 3.11 -12.43 -1.47
N SER A 62 3.93 -11.54 -2.01
CA SER A 62 3.67 -10.84 -3.27
C SER A 62 4.98 -10.45 -3.95
N HIS A 63 4.95 -10.29 -5.27
CA HIS A 63 6.08 -9.71 -6.01
C HIS A 63 6.25 -8.23 -5.62
N HIS A 64 7.45 -7.69 -5.78
CA HIS A 64 7.75 -6.32 -5.38
C HIS A 64 8.46 -5.55 -6.49
N LEU A 65 8.21 -4.24 -6.53
CA LEU A 65 8.91 -3.30 -7.40
C LEU A 65 9.98 -2.58 -6.58
N CYS A 66 11.22 -2.58 -7.07
CA CYS A 66 12.33 -1.84 -6.47
C CYS A 66 12.56 -0.52 -7.20
N GLN A 67 12.97 0.49 -6.45
CA GLN A 67 13.56 1.72 -6.96
C GLN A 67 15.07 1.68 -6.69
N ILE A 68 15.87 2.20 -7.63
CA ILE A 68 17.33 2.33 -7.52
C ILE A 68 17.68 3.74 -7.04
#